data_AF-A0A2N2YNR9-F1
#
_entry.id   AF-A0A2N2YNR9-F1
#
_cell.length_a   1.000
_cell.length_b   1.000
_cell.length_c   1.000
_cell.angle_alpha   90.00
_cell.angle_beta   90.00
_cell.angle_gamma   90.00
#
_symmetry.space_group_name_H-M   'P 1'
#
loop_
_entity.id
_entity.type
_entity.pdbx_description
1 polymer ?
#
loop_
_entity_poly.entity_id
_entity_poly.type
_entity_poly.pdbx_seq_one_letter_code
_entity_poly.pdbx_strand_id
1 'polypeptide(L)'
;MAGYKETPRQKMISMMYLVLTALLALNVSKEILDAFLIVNKSMETTNESVAAKIDEAYAKFEEQYNLNKVKVGPYWDKAQLMQKEADIFLDYLEHLKFKLVLVAERNKDSLEILNLYYKDSIINGKQRKVLNLRAVGSKDKYNETTNFMVRTKTKGEAYELSKKMDDFRHIVLSVMDLPENSEKVGLTTEGGDYRNADGVQQTWEWHNFYRTILAADVTIVNKIIAEVRSAQFNSLNYLYSQVSEKDFKFDNVVAKVIPKSTYVFKGQKYEAEVLAAAYDSKTKLESRVLQGVDEVNEGNRSRAINIKGDGVINLEFPTNAEGPQKFAGEIIMRDPVTGEIKTYPYDGEYIVAPPALTVAPLKMNVLYIGVDNPVSISSPGLPQEKIRPVISTGILKRDPKSHDWIVRIDKKPTGKAIATVSATAELDGKVIQLGSSEFRVKRVPDPIAEIAGQTGGSIDKNVLLSAAAIIPNMEDFNFDLYFIVTSYTFGTIVNGDYLPKNIKGNVFTPEVTNMIKNGKSKQKFFFENIQSQGPDGTIRALNPVNLELK
;
A
#
# COMPACT_ATOMS: atom_id res chain seq x y z
N MET A 1 -60.47 78.57 -10.37
CA MET A 1 -60.61 79.60 -9.32
C MET A 1 -60.05 80.91 -9.86
N ALA A 2 -60.68 82.01 -9.45
CA ALA A 2 -60.56 83.35 -10.03
C ALA A 2 -59.13 83.87 -10.20
N GLY A 3 -58.84 84.40 -11.40
CA GLY A 3 -57.67 85.21 -11.69
C GLY A 3 -57.78 86.58 -11.02
N TYR A 4 -57.41 86.65 -9.74
CA TYR A 4 -56.95 87.91 -9.17
C TYR A 4 -55.59 88.22 -9.82
N LYS A 5 -55.44 89.40 -10.45
CA LYS A 5 -54.13 89.88 -10.88
C LYS A 5 -53.26 90.04 -9.64
N GLU A 6 -52.39 89.06 -9.39
CA GLU A 6 -51.40 89.15 -8.32
C GLU A 6 -50.67 90.49 -8.38
N THR A 7 -50.63 91.18 -7.26
CA THR A 7 -49.88 92.44 -7.15
C THR A 7 -48.40 92.17 -7.50
N PRO A 8 -47.64 93.15 -8.03
CA PRO A 8 -46.21 92.97 -8.35
C PRO A 8 -45.40 92.39 -7.18
N ARG A 9 -45.79 92.72 -5.94
CA ARG A 9 -45.22 92.13 -4.72
C ARG A 9 -45.51 90.64 -4.56
N GLN A 10 -46.74 90.19 -4.82
CA GLN A 10 -47.09 88.77 -4.81
C GLN A 10 -46.38 88.00 -5.92
N LYS A 11 -46.25 88.56 -7.13
CA LYS A 11 -45.45 87.93 -8.20
C LYS A 11 -43.99 87.76 -7.83
N MET A 12 -43.40 88.76 -7.17
CA MET A 12 -42.03 88.65 -6.64
C MET A 12 -41.92 87.59 -5.55
N ILE A 13 -42.87 87.53 -4.61
CA ILE A 13 -42.89 86.50 -3.57
C ILE A 13 -43.07 85.11 -4.19
N SER A 14 -44.01 84.93 -5.11
CA SER A 14 -44.25 83.67 -5.82
C SER A 14 -43.03 83.24 -6.65
N MET A 15 -42.34 84.16 -7.34
CA MET A 15 -41.06 83.84 -8.00
C MET A 15 -39.96 83.48 -7.01
N MET A 16 -39.85 84.20 -5.88
CA MET A 16 -38.86 83.86 -4.84
C MET A 16 -39.14 82.49 -4.22
N TYR A 17 -40.40 82.14 -3.96
CA TYR A 17 -40.77 80.81 -3.48
C TYR A 17 -40.49 79.74 -4.54
N LEU A 18 -40.80 79.99 -5.81
CA LEU A 18 -40.52 79.03 -6.89
C LEU A 18 -39.01 78.83 -7.06
N VAL A 19 -38.22 79.90 -6.98
CA VAL A 19 -36.75 79.84 -7.01
C VAL A 19 -36.21 79.14 -5.76
N LEU A 20 -36.72 79.43 -4.56
CA LEU A 20 -36.33 78.76 -3.32
C LEU A 20 -36.67 77.26 -3.35
N THR A 21 -37.87 76.90 -3.79
CA THR A 21 -38.31 75.52 -3.93
C THR A 21 -37.50 74.80 -5.00
N ALA A 22 -37.17 75.45 -6.12
CA ALA A 22 -36.27 74.91 -7.14
C ALA A 22 -34.84 74.73 -6.61
N LEU A 23 -34.32 75.67 -5.80
CA LEU A 23 -33.01 75.56 -5.16
C LEU A 23 -32.96 74.45 -4.09
N LEU A 24 -34.04 74.27 -3.33
CA LEU A 24 -34.16 73.16 -2.38
C LEU A 24 -34.29 71.81 -3.11
N ALA A 25 -35.01 71.77 -4.24
CA ALA A 25 -35.14 70.57 -5.06
C ALA A 25 -33.87 70.21 -5.85
N LEU A 26 -32.99 71.18 -6.12
CA LEU A 26 -31.69 70.98 -6.75
C LEU A 26 -30.64 70.39 -5.81
N ASN A 27 -30.82 70.56 -4.49
CA ASN A 27 -29.91 70.01 -3.49
C ASN A 27 -30.37 68.62 -3.07
N VAL A 28 -29.42 67.68 -2.97
CA VAL A 28 -29.70 66.34 -2.46
C VAL A 28 -30.07 66.42 -0.97
N SER A 29 -31.06 65.64 -0.53
CA SER A 29 -31.42 65.61 0.89
C SER A 29 -30.24 65.11 1.74
N LYS A 30 -30.04 65.70 2.92
CA LYS A 30 -28.92 65.32 3.81
C LYS A 30 -28.96 63.83 4.18
N GLU A 31 -30.16 63.28 4.35
CA GLU A 31 -30.39 61.87 4.67
C GLU A 31 -29.97 60.94 3.53
N ILE A 32 -30.27 61.28 2.27
CA ILE A 32 -29.83 60.51 1.10
C ILE A 32 -28.31 60.56 0.96
N LEU A 33 -27.71 61.75 1.16
CA LEU A 33 -26.26 61.91 1.10
C LEU A 33 -25.55 61.11 2.20
N ASP A 34 -26.06 61.13 3.43
CA ASP A 34 -25.53 60.34 4.54
C ASP A 34 -25.65 58.83 4.27
N ALA A 35 -26.74 58.37 3.65
CA ALA A 35 -26.89 56.98 3.23
C ALA A 35 -25.79 56.55 2.24
N PHE A 36 -25.47 57.39 1.23
CA PHE A 36 -24.36 57.12 0.32
C PHE A 36 -23.01 57.04 1.03
N LEU A 37 -22.75 57.91 2.02
CA LEU A 37 -21.52 57.86 2.81
C LEU A 37 -21.40 56.57 3.64
N ILE A 38 -22.52 56.08 4.18
CA ILE A 38 -22.56 54.80 4.91
C ILE A 38 -22.28 53.63 3.97
N VAL A 39 -22.91 53.61 2.79
CA VAL A 39 -22.67 52.58 1.77
C VAL A 39 -21.22 52.60 1.32
N ASN A 40 -20.66 53.78 1.03
CA ASN A 40 -19.25 53.95 0.69
C ASN A 40 -18.33 53.37 1.77
N LYS A 41 -18.60 53.68 3.05
CA LYS A 41 -17.79 53.17 4.15
C LYS A 41 -17.88 51.66 4.28
N SER A 42 -19.07 51.08 4.07
CA SER A 42 -19.25 49.63 4.03
C SER A 42 -18.48 48.97 2.89
N MET A 43 -18.46 49.60 1.70
CA MET A 43 -17.67 49.13 0.56
C MET A 43 -16.18 49.20 0.82
N GLU A 44 -15.67 50.28 1.44
CA GLU A 44 -14.26 50.37 1.83
C GLU A 44 -13.85 49.24 2.78
N THR A 45 -14.64 48.99 3.84
CA THR A 45 -14.36 47.90 4.78
C THR A 45 -14.43 46.52 4.12
N THR A 46 -15.38 46.33 3.18
CA THR A 46 -15.50 45.10 2.41
C THR A 46 -14.27 44.90 1.53
N ASN A 47 -13.84 45.95 0.84
CA ASN A 47 -12.65 45.96 0.00
C ASN A 47 -11.42 45.58 0.82
N GLU A 48 -11.20 46.20 1.99
CA GLU A 48 -10.10 45.87 2.90
C GLU A 48 -10.13 44.40 3.32
N SER A 49 -11.30 43.88 3.68
CA SER A 49 -11.49 42.48 4.08
C SER A 49 -11.18 41.50 2.94
N VAL A 50 -11.61 41.81 1.71
CA VAL A 50 -11.33 40.98 0.53
C VAL A 50 -9.85 41.05 0.17
N ALA A 51 -9.21 42.22 0.26
CA ALA A 51 -7.78 42.35 0.03
C ALA A 51 -6.95 41.48 1.01
N ALA A 52 -7.30 41.49 2.30
CA ALA A 52 -6.65 40.60 3.27
C ALA A 52 -6.81 39.12 2.93
N LYS A 53 -7.98 38.70 2.44
CA LYS A 53 -8.21 37.31 1.98
C LYS A 53 -7.42 36.96 0.73
N ILE A 54 -7.25 37.91 -0.18
CA ILE A 54 -6.43 37.73 -1.38
C ILE A 54 -4.96 37.56 -0.98
N ASP A 55 -4.44 38.41 -0.09
CA ASP A 55 -3.08 38.30 0.43
C ASP A 55 -2.83 36.92 1.08
N GLU A 56 -3.77 36.45 1.90
CA GLU A 56 -3.71 35.11 2.52
C GLU A 56 -3.75 33.98 1.48
N ALA A 57 -4.60 34.11 0.46
CA ALA A 57 -4.71 33.11 -0.59
C ALA A 57 -3.45 33.03 -1.46
N TYR A 58 -2.81 34.16 -1.76
CA TYR A 58 -1.51 34.18 -2.44
C TYR A 58 -0.40 33.55 -1.59
N ALA A 59 -0.36 33.83 -0.29
CA ALA A 59 0.61 33.22 0.62
C ALA A 59 0.47 31.69 0.65
N LYS A 60 -0.76 31.17 0.75
CA LYS A 60 -1.03 29.72 0.69
C LYS A 60 -0.62 29.12 -0.66
N PHE A 61 -0.84 29.84 -1.75
CA PHE A 61 -0.48 29.35 -3.07
C PHE A 61 1.05 29.36 -3.28
N GLU A 62 1.75 30.35 -2.73
CA GLU A 62 3.21 30.39 -2.70
C GLU A 62 3.82 29.24 -1.88
N GLU A 63 3.22 28.90 -0.74
CA GLU A 63 3.61 27.72 0.04
C GLU A 63 3.50 26.43 -0.80
N GLN A 64 2.39 26.24 -1.52
CA GLN A 64 2.21 25.09 -2.42
C GLN A 64 3.21 25.09 -3.58
N TYR A 65 3.51 26.26 -4.14
CA TYR A 65 4.54 26.39 -5.17
C TYR A 65 5.92 25.97 -4.65
N ASN A 66 6.26 26.34 -3.40
CA ASN A 66 7.50 25.93 -2.77
C ASN A 66 7.58 24.42 -2.51
N LEU A 67 6.44 23.75 -2.25
CA LEU A 67 6.37 22.30 -2.10
C LEU A 67 6.52 21.54 -3.43
N ASN A 68 5.92 22.02 -4.52
CA ASN A 68 5.94 21.33 -5.82
C ASN A 68 6.01 22.29 -7.02
N LYS A 69 7.21 22.81 -7.28
CA LYS A 69 7.47 23.80 -8.34
C LYS A 69 7.10 23.34 -9.75
N VAL A 70 7.32 22.06 -10.06
CA VAL A 70 7.08 21.52 -11.42
C VAL A 70 5.58 21.50 -11.72
N LYS A 71 4.77 21.05 -10.76
CA LYS A 71 3.32 20.96 -10.94
C LYS A 71 2.63 22.33 -10.81
N VAL A 72 3.05 23.13 -9.82
CA VAL A 72 2.36 24.36 -9.44
C VAL A 72 2.82 25.56 -10.27
N GLY A 73 4.05 25.55 -10.78
CA GLY A 73 4.65 26.65 -11.55
C GLY A 73 3.75 27.28 -12.62
N PRO A 74 3.19 26.54 -13.59
CA PRO A 74 2.38 27.14 -14.65
C PRO A 74 1.09 27.81 -14.14
N TYR A 75 0.54 27.36 -13.00
CA TYR A 75 -0.63 27.97 -12.38
C TYR A 75 -0.24 29.18 -11.52
N TRP A 76 0.93 29.12 -10.87
CA TRP A 76 1.50 30.23 -10.12
C TRP A 76 1.86 31.40 -11.04
N ASP A 77 2.47 31.14 -12.20
CA ASP A 77 2.80 32.19 -13.18
C ASP A 77 1.54 32.94 -13.65
N LYS A 78 0.43 32.21 -13.89
CA LYS A 78 -0.88 32.81 -14.20
C LYS A 78 -1.44 33.61 -13.03
N ALA A 79 -1.29 33.13 -11.80
CA ALA A 79 -1.74 33.84 -10.61
C ALA A 79 -0.96 35.15 -10.38
N GLN A 80 0.36 35.16 -10.65
CA GLN A 80 1.19 36.36 -10.58
C GLN A 80 0.85 37.37 -11.68
N LEU A 81 0.59 36.90 -12.91
CA LEU A 81 0.08 37.76 -13.98
C LEU A 81 -1.24 38.41 -13.55
N MET A 82 -2.18 37.63 -13.02
CA MET A 82 -3.45 38.13 -12.51
C MET A 82 -3.27 39.17 -11.40
N GLN A 83 -2.31 38.97 -10.49
CA GLN A 83 -1.99 39.93 -9.43
C GLN A 83 -1.53 41.26 -10.00
N LYS A 84 -0.58 41.22 -10.93
CA LYS A 84 -0.01 42.41 -11.55
C LYS A 84 -1.06 43.24 -12.29
N GLU A 85 -1.91 42.57 -13.09
CA GLU A 85 -2.96 43.25 -13.85
C GLU A 85 -4.05 43.82 -12.92
N ALA A 86 -4.38 43.12 -11.83
CA ALA A 86 -5.29 43.62 -10.80
C ALA A 86 -4.72 44.85 -10.08
N ASP A 87 -3.45 44.82 -9.69
CA ASP A 87 -2.79 45.95 -9.02
C ASP A 87 -2.74 47.19 -9.92
N ILE A 88 -2.40 47.02 -11.21
CA ILE A 88 -2.42 48.11 -12.20
C ILE A 88 -3.82 48.74 -12.29
N PHE A 89 -4.87 47.91 -12.32
CA PHE A 89 -6.23 48.43 -12.43
C PHE A 89 -6.72 49.07 -11.13
N LEU A 90 -6.40 48.48 -9.97
CA LEU A 90 -6.72 49.03 -8.66
C LEU A 90 -6.05 50.40 -8.43
N ASP A 91 -4.78 50.54 -8.83
CA ASP A 91 -4.06 51.82 -8.75
C ASP A 91 -4.71 52.89 -9.65
N TYR A 92 -5.18 52.50 -10.84
CA TYR A 92 -5.96 53.39 -11.70
C TYR A 92 -7.27 53.84 -11.03
N LEU A 93 -8.01 52.93 -10.37
CA LEU A 93 -9.26 53.26 -9.68
C LEU A 93 -9.04 54.16 -8.46
N GLU A 94 -7.95 53.96 -7.70
CA GLU A 94 -7.56 54.86 -6.62
C GLU A 94 -7.19 56.25 -7.13
N HIS A 95 -6.44 56.31 -8.24
CA HIS A 95 -6.13 57.57 -8.92
C HIS A 95 -7.37 58.26 -9.48
N LEU A 96 -8.34 57.49 -9.98
CA LEU A 96 -9.61 58.02 -10.47
C LEU A 96 -10.42 58.68 -9.35
N LYS A 97 -10.50 58.06 -8.16
CA LYS A 97 -11.13 58.68 -6.97
C LYS A 97 -10.45 60.00 -6.61
N PHE A 98 -9.12 60.03 -6.67
CA PHE A 98 -8.36 61.26 -6.42
C PHE A 98 -8.68 62.35 -7.46
N LYS A 99 -8.66 62.02 -8.76
CA LYS A 99 -9.02 62.96 -9.83
C LYS A 99 -10.45 63.49 -9.69
N LEU A 100 -11.41 62.65 -9.31
CA LEU A 100 -12.80 63.06 -9.11
C LEU A 100 -12.93 64.13 -8.01
N VAL A 101 -12.25 63.94 -6.88
CA VAL A 101 -12.21 64.93 -5.79
C VAL A 101 -11.48 66.20 -6.24
N LEU A 102 -10.39 66.06 -6.99
CA LEU A 102 -9.63 67.19 -7.54
C LEU A 102 -10.46 68.07 -8.46
N VAL A 103 -11.22 67.47 -9.38
CA VAL A 103 -12.07 68.22 -10.31
C VAL A 103 -13.26 68.86 -9.58
N ALA A 104 -13.81 68.20 -8.55
CA ALA A 104 -14.92 68.75 -7.78
C ALA A 104 -14.49 69.93 -6.87
N GLU A 105 -13.28 69.92 -6.34
CA GLU A 105 -12.71 70.94 -5.45
C GLU A 105 -11.86 71.97 -6.21
N ARG A 106 -12.45 72.63 -7.22
CA ARG A 106 -11.83 73.59 -8.18
C ARG A 106 -10.84 74.64 -7.66
N ASN A 107 -10.83 74.91 -6.35
CA ASN A 107 -10.00 75.94 -5.72
C ASN A 107 -8.86 75.35 -4.88
N LYS A 108 -8.57 74.05 -5.02
CA LYS A 108 -7.56 73.36 -4.21
C LYS A 108 -6.55 72.64 -5.10
N ASP A 109 -5.29 72.73 -4.73
CA ASP A 109 -4.22 72.01 -5.38
C ASP A 109 -4.17 70.53 -4.92
N SER A 110 -3.47 69.70 -5.69
CA SER A 110 -3.33 68.26 -5.41
C SER A 110 -2.81 67.96 -4.00
N LEU A 111 -1.85 68.75 -3.51
CA LEU A 111 -1.28 68.59 -2.17
C LEU A 111 -2.28 69.00 -1.06
N GLU A 112 -3.09 70.02 -1.31
CA GLU A 112 -4.12 70.46 -0.36
C GLU A 112 -5.21 69.39 -0.20
N ILE A 113 -5.62 68.77 -1.30
CA ILE A 113 -6.59 67.66 -1.28
C ILE A 113 -6.07 66.47 -0.49
N LEU A 114 -4.80 66.10 -0.68
CA LEU A 114 -4.16 65.02 0.06
C LEU A 114 -4.09 65.32 1.56
N ASN A 115 -3.90 66.57 1.96
CA ASN A 115 -3.82 66.94 3.38
C ASN A 115 -5.19 67.10 4.04
N LEU A 116 -6.20 67.56 3.29
CA LEU A 116 -7.54 67.85 3.83
C LEU A 116 -8.45 66.62 3.84
N TYR A 117 -8.37 65.80 2.80
CA TYR A 117 -9.35 64.74 2.57
C TYR A 117 -8.77 63.33 2.65
N TYR A 118 -7.45 63.15 2.58
CA TYR A 118 -6.83 61.85 2.74
C TYR A 118 -6.21 61.70 4.13
N LYS A 119 -6.48 60.57 4.78
CA LYS A 119 -5.90 60.23 6.09
C LYS A 119 -4.98 59.05 5.97
N ASP A 120 -3.89 59.08 6.73
CA ASP A 120 -3.02 57.92 6.87
C ASP A 120 -3.78 56.83 7.64
N SER A 121 -3.91 55.68 7.00
CA SER A 121 -4.50 54.47 7.57
C SER A 121 -3.49 53.33 7.44
N ILE A 122 -3.51 52.41 8.40
CA ILE A 122 -2.72 51.18 8.34
C ILE A 122 -3.65 50.08 7.87
N ILE A 123 -3.45 49.61 6.64
CA ILE A 123 -4.20 48.50 6.05
C ILE A 123 -3.20 47.38 5.79
N ASN A 124 -3.40 46.22 6.42
CA ASN A 124 -2.52 45.05 6.32
C ASN A 124 -1.03 45.36 6.58
N GLY A 125 -0.75 46.21 7.59
CA GLY A 125 0.62 46.60 7.95
C GLY A 125 1.30 47.59 6.99
N LYS A 126 0.63 48.00 5.91
CA LYS A 126 1.10 49.03 4.97
C LYS A 126 0.41 50.36 5.24
N GLN A 127 1.20 51.44 5.31
CA GLN A 127 0.65 52.79 5.38
C GLN A 127 0.02 53.15 4.03
N ARG A 128 -1.26 53.52 4.03
CA ARG A 128 -1.99 53.97 2.85
C ARG A 128 -2.79 55.22 3.18
N LYS A 129 -2.82 56.15 2.23
CA LYS A 129 -3.68 57.33 2.29
C LYS A 129 -5.07 56.96 1.81
N VAL A 130 -6.07 57.05 2.68
CA VAL A 130 -7.47 56.70 2.37
C VAL A 130 -8.31 57.97 2.31
N LEU A 131 -9.15 58.08 1.28
CA LEU A 131 -10.08 59.18 1.10
C LEU A 131 -11.15 59.17 2.19
N ASN A 132 -11.23 60.24 2.96
CA ASN A 132 -12.33 60.52 3.88
C ASN A 132 -13.41 61.34 3.16
N LEU A 133 -14.28 60.65 2.42
CA LEU A 133 -15.34 61.26 1.61
C LEU A 133 -16.28 62.18 2.43
N ARG A 134 -16.49 61.88 3.72
CA ARG A 134 -17.33 62.69 4.62
C ARG A 134 -16.79 64.11 4.81
N ALA A 135 -15.48 64.30 4.74
CA ALA A 135 -14.83 65.61 4.89
C ALA A 135 -14.91 66.47 3.62
N VAL A 136 -15.22 65.88 2.46
CA VAL A 136 -15.27 66.59 1.18
C VAL A 136 -16.47 67.55 1.17
N GLY A 137 -16.21 68.82 0.84
CA GLY A 137 -17.22 69.88 0.86
C GLY A 137 -18.16 69.81 -0.35
N SER A 138 -17.62 69.41 -1.50
CA SER A 138 -18.32 69.29 -2.79
C SER A 138 -18.98 67.92 -3.05
N LYS A 139 -19.10 67.05 -2.03
CA LYS A 139 -19.61 65.67 -2.15
C LYS A 139 -21.03 65.53 -2.72
N ASP A 140 -21.83 66.57 -2.64
CA ASP A 140 -23.21 66.67 -3.15
C ASP A 140 -23.31 67.34 -4.53
N LYS A 141 -22.17 67.77 -5.11
CA LYS A 141 -22.12 68.40 -6.44
C LYS A 141 -21.91 67.36 -7.53
N TYR A 142 -22.51 67.60 -8.70
CA TYR A 142 -22.44 66.70 -9.87
C TYR A 142 -21.85 67.34 -11.15
N ASN A 143 -21.88 68.67 -11.29
CA ASN A 143 -21.55 69.33 -12.57
C ASN A 143 -20.11 69.04 -13.04
N GLU A 144 -19.14 69.18 -12.14
CA GLU A 144 -17.72 69.05 -12.48
C GLU A 144 -17.33 67.59 -12.72
N THR A 145 -17.84 66.67 -11.90
CA THR A 145 -17.61 65.23 -12.07
C THR A 145 -18.27 64.70 -13.34
N THR A 146 -19.50 65.15 -13.66
CA THR A 146 -20.18 64.81 -14.91
C THR A 146 -19.38 65.26 -16.14
N ASN A 147 -18.84 66.49 -16.10
CA ASN A 147 -18.02 67.03 -17.20
C ASN A 147 -16.71 66.26 -17.39
N PHE A 148 -16.12 65.74 -16.30
CA PHE A 148 -14.91 64.94 -16.34
C PHE A 148 -15.17 63.50 -16.82
N MET A 149 -16.22 62.87 -16.31
CA MET A 149 -16.52 61.46 -16.56
C MET A 149 -17.15 61.22 -17.93
N VAL A 150 -18.13 62.01 -18.36
CA VAL A 150 -18.94 61.69 -19.55
C VAL A 150 -18.64 62.60 -20.75
N ARG A 151 -18.03 63.78 -20.52
CA ARG A 151 -17.74 64.87 -21.50
C ARG A 151 -18.31 64.68 -22.92
N THR A 152 -19.28 65.50 -23.30
CA THR A 152 -19.92 65.47 -24.62
C THR A 152 -18.85 65.43 -25.75
N LYS A 153 -18.88 64.37 -26.58
CA LYS A 153 -17.88 63.95 -27.62
C LYS A 153 -16.79 62.94 -27.17
N THR A 154 -17.20 61.84 -26.51
CA THR A 154 -16.46 60.56 -26.34
C THR A 154 -15.07 60.61 -25.71
N LYS A 155 -14.69 61.70 -25.03
CA LYS A 155 -13.39 61.85 -24.35
C LYS A 155 -13.52 62.04 -22.83
N GLY A 156 -14.52 61.41 -22.23
CA GLY A 156 -14.70 61.39 -20.77
C GLY A 156 -13.98 60.19 -20.15
N GLU A 157 -13.51 60.33 -18.93
CA GLU A 157 -12.76 59.29 -18.21
C GLU A 157 -13.61 58.02 -17.96
N ALA A 158 -14.95 58.12 -17.98
CA ALA A 158 -15.85 56.96 -17.86
C ALA A 158 -15.69 55.95 -19.01
N TYR A 159 -15.38 56.43 -20.22
CA TYR A 159 -15.13 55.57 -21.38
C TYR A 159 -13.76 54.87 -21.32
N GLU A 160 -12.77 55.51 -20.68
CA GLU A 160 -11.48 54.85 -20.40
C GLU A 160 -11.63 53.81 -19.27
N LEU A 161 -12.47 54.10 -18.28
CA LEU A 161 -12.83 53.16 -17.23
C LEU A 161 -13.54 51.93 -17.79
N SER A 162 -14.56 52.10 -18.64
CA SER A 162 -15.28 50.97 -19.23
C SER A 162 -14.36 50.08 -20.05
N LYS A 163 -13.51 50.67 -20.90
CA LYS A 163 -12.49 49.91 -21.64
C LYS A 163 -11.54 49.12 -20.72
N LYS A 164 -11.05 49.73 -19.64
CA LYS A 164 -10.17 49.03 -18.67
C LYS A 164 -10.90 47.91 -17.93
N MET A 165 -12.20 48.06 -17.66
CA MET A 165 -13.03 46.99 -17.10
C MET A 165 -13.13 45.81 -18.05
N ASP A 166 -13.36 46.07 -19.34
CA ASP A 166 -13.45 45.03 -20.37
C ASP A 166 -12.09 44.33 -20.57
N ASP A 167 -10.99 45.09 -20.66
CA ASP A 167 -9.62 44.55 -20.78
C ASP A 167 -9.30 43.61 -19.61
N PHE A 168 -9.59 44.03 -18.37
CA PHE A 168 -9.38 43.20 -17.18
C PHE A 168 -10.30 41.98 -17.16
N ARG A 169 -11.56 42.13 -17.58
CA ARG A 169 -12.51 41.01 -17.70
C ARG A 169 -12.02 39.96 -18.69
N HIS A 170 -11.48 40.35 -19.84
CA HIS A 170 -10.90 39.42 -20.81
C HIS A 170 -9.72 38.63 -20.23
N ILE A 171 -8.87 39.28 -19.44
CA ILE A 171 -7.76 38.61 -18.73
C ILE A 171 -8.32 37.57 -17.76
N VAL A 172 -9.30 37.94 -16.93
CA VAL A 172 -9.95 37.01 -15.98
C VAL A 172 -10.55 35.80 -16.70
N LEU A 173 -11.28 36.02 -17.79
CA LEU A 173 -11.86 34.94 -18.60
C LEU A 173 -10.79 34.01 -19.17
N SER A 174 -9.68 34.57 -19.67
CA SER A 174 -8.56 33.80 -20.21
C SER A 174 -7.86 32.95 -19.15
N VAL A 175 -7.75 33.46 -17.92
CA VAL A 175 -7.12 32.74 -16.80
C VAL A 175 -8.02 31.59 -16.32
N MET A 176 -9.34 31.82 -16.32
CA MET A 176 -10.34 30.85 -15.87
C MET A 176 -10.84 29.88 -16.95
N ASP A 177 -10.38 30.03 -18.20
CA ASP A 177 -10.84 29.25 -19.37
C ASP A 177 -12.37 29.29 -19.53
N LEU A 178 -12.95 30.48 -19.37
CA LEU A 178 -14.40 30.71 -19.47
C LEU A 178 -14.76 31.33 -20.83
N PRO A 179 -15.95 31.01 -21.38
CA PRO A 179 -16.41 31.65 -22.61
C PRO A 179 -16.69 33.14 -22.39
N GLU A 180 -16.58 33.96 -23.45
CA GLU A 180 -16.74 35.42 -23.36
C GLU A 180 -18.09 35.86 -22.79
N ASN A 181 -19.14 35.06 -23.01
CA ASN A 181 -20.50 35.29 -22.51
C ASN A 181 -20.74 34.81 -21.06
N SER A 182 -19.69 34.44 -20.31
CA SER A 182 -19.85 33.97 -18.94
C SER A 182 -20.34 35.08 -18.01
N GLU A 183 -21.47 34.83 -17.32
CA GLU A 183 -22.00 35.69 -16.26
C GLU A 183 -21.29 35.48 -14.90
N LYS A 184 -20.35 34.53 -14.83
CA LYS A 184 -19.61 34.22 -13.59
C LYS A 184 -18.58 35.30 -13.23
N VAL A 185 -18.20 36.12 -14.20
CA VAL A 185 -17.26 37.23 -14.03
C VAL A 185 -18.04 38.53 -14.18
N GLY A 186 -17.96 39.39 -13.17
CA GLY A 186 -18.58 40.73 -13.18
C GLY A 186 -17.87 41.69 -14.13
N LEU A 187 -17.91 43.00 -13.83
CA LEU A 187 -17.30 44.06 -14.64
C LEU A 187 -17.89 44.24 -16.05
N THR A 188 -19.13 43.78 -16.25
CA THR A 188 -19.82 43.94 -17.53
C THR A 188 -20.35 45.36 -17.70
N THR A 189 -19.97 45.99 -18.80
CA THR A 189 -20.40 47.34 -19.20
C THR A 189 -21.47 47.30 -20.31
N GLU A 190 -21.53 46.20 -21.07
CA GLU A 190 -22.46 45.99 -22.19
C GLU A 190 -23.63 45.06 -21.82
N GLY A 191 -24.80 45.23 -22.46
CA GLY A 191 -25.94 44.31 -22.31
C GLY A 191 -26.78 44.46 -21.04
N GLY A 192 -26.50 45.43 -20.17
CA GLY A 192 -27.36 45.78 -19.04
C GLY A 192 -28.58 46.63 -19.42
N ASP A 193 -29.68 46.52 -18.66
CA ASP A 193 -30.87 47.37 -18.82
C ASP A 193 -30.67 48.73 -18.11
N TYR A 194 -29.81 49.57 -18.68
CA TYR A 194 -29.52 50.90 -18.15
C TYR A 194 -30.55 51.90 -18.69
N ARG A 195 -31.49 52.32 -17.84
CA ARG A 195 -32.50 53.33 -18.19
C ARG A 195 -32.42 54.54 -17.28
N ASN A 196 -32.72 55.72 -17.83
CA ASN A 196 -32.88 56.94 -17.03
C ASN A 196 -34.25 56.97 -16.34
N ALA A 197 -34.51 58.01 -15.55
CA ALA A 197 -35.80 58.21 -14.86
C ALA A 197 -37.02 58.28 -15.80
N ASP A 198 -36.80 58.64 -17.08
CA ASP A 198 -37.83 58.70 -18.13
C ASP A 198 -37.98 57.37 -18.90
N GLY A 199 -37.25 56.32 -18.52
CA GLY A 199 -37.30 55.00 -19.16
C GLY A 199 -36.52 54.88 -20.47
N VAL A 200 -35.72 55.88 -20.84
CA VAL A 200 -34.86 55.88 -22.03
C VAL A 200 -33.59 55.08 -21.78
N GLN A 201 -33.24 54.19 -22.70
CA GLN A 201 -32.01 53.40 -22.65
C GLN A 201 -30.77 54.28 -22.79
N GLN A 202 -29.77 54.04 -21.94
CA GLN A 202 -28.49 54.75 -21.90
C GLN A 202 -27.31 53.79 -21.97
N THR A 203 -26.12 54.30 -22.30
CA THR A 203 -24.89 53.52 -22.11
C THR A 203 -24.54 53.44 -20.63
N TRP A 204 -23.73 52.44 -20.25
CA TRP A 204 -23.29 52.27 -18.86
C TRP A 204 -22.60 53.52 -18.31
N GLU A 205 -21.77 54.21 -19.11
CA GLU A 205 -21.07 55.42 -18.69
C GLU A 205 -22.04 56.55 -18.37
N TRP A 206 -23.08 56.72 -19.20
CA TRP A 206 -24.09 57.74 -18.98
C TRP A 206 -24.95 57.42 -17.76
N HIS A 207 -25.39 56.19 -17.63
CA HIS A 207 -26.24 55.78 -16.52
C HIS A 207 -25.55 55.94 -15.16
N ASN A 208 -24.25 55.60 -15.09
CA ASN A 208 -23.51 55.61 -13.82
C ASN A 208 -22.87 56.96 -13.48
N PHE A 209 -22.55 57.82 -14.46
CA PHE A 209 -21.76 59.03 -14.22
C PHE A 209 -22.36 60.34 -14.77
N TYR A 210 -23.53 60.30 -15.41
CA TYR A 210 -24.20 61.53 -15.87
C TYR A 210 -25.09 62.11 -14.79
N ARG A 211 -24.79 63.34 -14.36
CA ARG A 211 -25.53 64.08 -13.30
C ARG A 211 -25.60 63.33 -11.96
N THR A 212 -24.61 62.50 -11.69
CA THR A 212 -24.40 61.83 -10.41
C THR A 212 -23.53 62.68 -9.50
N ILE A 213 -23.87 62.70 -8.20
CA ILE A 213 -23.09 63.45 -7.22
C ILE A 213 -21.75 62.77 -6.96
N LEU A 214 -20.73 63.56 -6.59
CA LEU A 214 -19.39 63.05 -6.29
C LEU A 214 -19.40 61.88 -5.30
N ALA A 215 -20.26 61.92 -4.27
CA ALA A 215 -20.37 60.82 -3.31
C ALA A 215 -20.81 59.50 -3.96
N ALA A 216 -21.72 59.56 -4.95
CA ALA A 216 -22.17 58.41 -5.71
C ALA A 216 -21.06 57.92 -6.66
N ASP A 217 -20.37 58.84 -7.36
CA ASP A 217 -19.26 58.49 -8.26
C ASP A 217 -18.15 57.72 -7.53
N VAL A 218 -17.73 58.21 -6.35
CA VAL A 218 -16.73 57.54 -5.51
C VAL A 218 -17.24 56.18 -5.01
N THR A 219 -18.52 56.08 -4.66
CA THR A 219 -19.13 54.81 -4.23
C THR A 219 -19.15 53.79 -5.37
N ILE A 220 -19.47 54.20 -6.60
CA ILE A 220 -19.44 53.35 -7.80
C ILE A 220 -18.00 52.88 -8.06
N VAL A 221 -17.00 53.76 -7.97
CA VAL A 221 -15.59 53.35 -8.11
C VAL A 221 -15.20 52.34 -7.03
N ASN A 222 -15.63 52.53 -5.78
CA ASN A 222 -15.39 51.56 -4.70
C ASN A 222 -16.13 50.23 -4.92
N LYS A 223 -17.30 50.23 -5.56
CA LYS A 223 -17.99 49.01 -6.01
C LYS A 223 -17.16 48.29 -7.08
N ILE A 224 -16.62 49.01 -8.06
CA ILE A 224 -15.77 48.43 -9.11
C ILE A 224 -14.50 47.84 -8.50
N ILE A 225 -13.87 48.51 -7.52
CA ILE A 225 -12.75 47.94 -6.74
C ILE A 225 -13.15 46.60 -6.10
N ALA A 226 -14.37 46.50 -5.54
CA ALA A 226 -14.87 45.26 -4.96
C ALA A 226 -15.00 44.16 -6.02
N GLU A 227 -15.55 44.48 -7.19
CA GLU A 227 -15.70 43.54 -8.31
C GLU A 227 -14.34 43.05 -8.83
N VAL A 228 -13.34 43.94 -8.96
CA VAL A 228 -11.97 43.60 -9.36
C VAL A 228 -11.35 42.64 -8.35
N ARG A 229 -11.44 42.95 -7.05
CA ARG A 229 -10.91 42.11 -5.97
C ARG A 229 -11.62 40.75 -5.93
N SER A 230 -12.94 40.72 -6.07
CA SER A 230 -13.71 39.47 -6.14
C SER A 230 -13.34 38.63 -7.35
N ALA A 231 -13.17 39.24 -8.53
CA ALA A 231 -12.74 38.54 -9.74
C ALA A 231 -11.32 37.96 -9.60
N GLN A 232 -10.39 38.73 -9.03
CA GLN A 232 -9.05 38.26 -8.69
C GLN A 232 -9.09 37.08 -7.72
N PHE A 233 -9.85 37.18 -6.63
CA PHE A 233 -10.00 36.12 -5.64
C PHE A 233 -10.61 34.83 -6.23
N ASN A 234 -11.64 34.97 -7.06
CA ASN A 234 -12.27 33.83 -7.73
C ASN A 234 -11.33 33.15 -8.73
N SER A 235 -10.56 33.94 -9.49
CA SER A 235 -9.55 33.43 -10.42
C SER A 235 -8.46 32.65 -9.67
N LEU A 236 -8.01 33.19 -8.54
CA LEU A 236 -7.01 32.56 -7.68
C LEU A 236 -7.51 31.22 -7.12
N ASN A 237 -8.74 31.18 -6.60
CA ASN A 237 -9.36 29.94 -6.12
C ASN A 237 -9.55 28.91 -7.24
N TYR A 238 -9.89 29.34 -8.45
CA TYR A 238 -10.00 28.46 -9.60
C TYR A 238 -8.64 27.84 -9.95
N LEU A 239 -7.59 28.65 -10.08
CA LEU A 239 -6.23 28.18 -10.34
C LEU A 239 -5.77 27.21 -9.25
N TYR A 240 -6.04 27.53 -7.98
CA TYR A 240 -5.72 26.66 -6.85
C TYR A 240 -6.47 25.33 -6.92
N SER A 241 -7.78 25.35 -7.23
CA SER A 241 -8.56 24.12 -7.37
C SER A 241 -8.06 23.21 -8.50
N GLN A 242 -7.56 23.79 -9.59
CA GLN A 242 -7.00 23.02 -10.71
C GLN A 242 -5.71 22.29 -10.34
N VAL A 243 -4.95 22.80 -9.36
CA VAL A 243 -3.78 22.09 -8.82
C VAL A 243 -4.23 20.86 -8.03
N SER A 244 -5.20 21.01 -7.12
CA SER A 244 -5.66 19.93 -6.23
C SER A 244 -6.59 18.91 -6.90
N GLU A 245 -7.36 19.31 -7.91
CA GLU A 245 -8.25 18.39 -8.65
C GLU A 245 -7.47 17.33 -9.42
N LYS A 246 -6.25 17.68 -9.86
CA LYS A 246 -5.32 16.78 -10.56
C LYS A 246 -4.42 15.98 -9.61
N ASP A 247 -4.64 15.99 -8.30
CA ASP A 247 -3.90 15.12 -7.37
C ASP A 247 -4.52 13.73 -7.27
N PHE A 248 -3.66 12.72 -7.05
CA PHE A 248 -4.12 11.44 -6.53
C PHE A 248 -4.75 11.67 -5.16
N LYS A 249 -6.04 11.41 -5.05
CA LYS A 249 -6.76 11.49 -3.78
C LYS A 249 -6.54 10.18 -3.05
N PHE A 250 -5.96 10.22 -1.86
CA PHE A 250 -5.85 9.05 -0.99
C PHE A 250 -6.94 9.14 0.07
N ASP A 251 -7.77 8.11 0.21
CA ASP A 251 -8.82 8.05 1.20
C ASP A 251 -8.48 7.12 2.39
N ASN A 252 -7.55 6.20 2.19
CA ASN A 252 -7.12 5.23 3.19
C ASN A 252 -5.60 5.25 3.36
N VAL A 253 -5.14 5.22 4.62
CA VAL A 253 -3.74 5.04 4.99
C VAL A 253 -3.62 3.81 5.87
N VAL A 254 -2.88 2.81 5.41
CA VAL A 254 -2.70 1.53 6.11
C VAL A 254 -1.22 1.21 6.27
N ALA A 255 -0.83 0.63 7.40
CA ALA A 255 0.52 0.08 7.56
C ALA A 255 0.59 -1.31 6.89
N LYS A 256 1.60 -1.52 6.04
CA LYS A 256 1.90 -2.80 5.40
C LYS A 256 3.29 -3.26 5.81
N VAL A 257 3.42 -4.57 6.04
CA VAL A 257 4.68 -5.22 6.41
C VAL A 257 5.14 -6.05 5.22
N ILE A 258 6.37 -5.82 4.77
CA ILE A 258 7.04 -6.58 3.70
C ILE A 258 8.13 -7.43 4.35
N PRO A 259 7.89 -8.74 4.57
CA PRO A 259 8.92 -9.63 5.09
C PRO A 259 9.98 -9.94 4.03
N LYS A 260 11.26 -10.04 4.41
CA LYS A 260 12.32 -10.56 3.51
C LYS A 260 12.17 -12.05 3.24
N SER A 261 11.67 -12.80 4.23
CA SER A 261 11.31 -14.22 4.09
C SER A 261 10.06 -14.51 4.88
N THR A 262 9.14 -15.27 4.28
CA THR A 262 7.90 -15.74 4.91
C THR A 262 8.12 -17.01 5.75
N TYR A 263 9.29 -17.64 5.66
CA TYR A 263 9.65 -18.86 6.40
C TYR A 263 11.03 -18.72 7.06
N VAL A 264 11.12 -18.93 8.38
CA VAL A 264 12.36 -18.83 9.16
C VAL A 264 12.51 -20.00 10.14
N PHE A 265 13.73 -20.52 10.29
CA PHE A 265 14.03 -21.55 11.29
C PHE A 265 14.26 -20.93 12.67
N LYS A 266 14.00 -21.72 13.73
CA LYS A 266 14.29 -21.31 15.12
C LYS A 266 15.76 -20.94 15.27
N GLY A 267 16.04 -19.73 15.76
CA GLY A 267 17.40 -19.19 15.92
C GLY A 267 17.86 -18.30 14.77
N GLN A 268 17.12 -18.23 13.66
CA GLN A 268 17.35 -17.24 12.61
C GLN A 268 16.71 -15.89 12.97
N LYS A 269 17.29 -14.82 12.43
CA LYS A 269 16.75 -13.46 12.56
C LYS A 269 15.64 -13.26 11.54
N TYR A 270 14.46 -12.84 12.00
CA TYR A 270 13.38 -12.38 11.14
C TYR A 270 13.60 -10.90 10.79
N GLU A 271 13.56 -10.56 9.50
CA GLU A 271 13.70 -9.19 9.00
C GLU A 271 12.50 -8.82 8.11
N ALA A 272 11.92 -7.65 8.36
CA ALA A 272 10.80 -7.12 7.61
C ALA A 272 10.85 -5.58 7.58
N GLU A 273 10.36 -5.01 6.48
CA GLU A 273 10.18 -3.56 6.32
C GLU A 273 8.72 -3.19 6.61
N VAL A 274 8.49 -2.07 7.27
CA VAL A 274 7.14 -1.56 7.56
C VAL A 274 6.97 -0.22 6.87
N LEU A 275 5.94 -0.11 6.04
CA LEU A 275 5.64 1.09 5.28
C LEU A 275 4.20 1.54 5.49
N ALA A 276 3.97 2.86 5.45
CA ALA A 276 2.63 3.42 5.39
C ALA A 276 2.21 3.52 3.91
N ALA A 277 1.22 2.73 3.52
CA ALA A 277 0.62 2.74 2.20
C ALA A 277 -0.62 3.62 2.21
N ALA A 278 -0.62 4.69 1.40
CA ALA A 278 -1.80 5.48 1.12
C ALA A 278 -2.39 5.04 -0.23
N TYR A 279 -3.70 4.75 -0.29
CA TYR A 279 -4.39 4.35 -1.51
C TYR A 279 -5.82 4.92 -1.56
N ASP A 280 -6.44 4.84 -2.74
CA ASP A 280 -7.83 5.25 -2.98
C ASP A 280 -8.72 4.01 -3.15
N SER A 281 -9.70 3.82 -2.29
CA SER A 281 -10.66 2.71 -2.38
C SER A 281 -11.56 2.78 -3.63
N LYS A 282 -11.70 3.97 -4.24
CA LYS A 282 -12.56 4.18 -5.40
C LYS A 282 -11.83 4.00 -6.73
N THR A 283 -10.51 3.99 -6.71
CA THR A 283 -9.71 3.82 -7.92
C THR A 283 -9.74 2.36 -8.36
N LYS A 284 -10.25 2.13 -9.58
CA LYS A 284 -10.23 0.81 -10.21
C LYS A 284 -8.83 0.51 -10.72
N LEU A 285 -8.16 -0.43 -10.07
CA LEU A 285 -6.85 -0.90 -10.46
C LEU A 285 -6.98 -2.11 -11.38
N GLU A 286 -6.12 -2.15 -12.41
CA GLU A 286 -5.90 -3.32 -13.23
C GLU A 286 -4.46 -3.77 -13.05
N SER A 287 -4.24 -5.05 -12.77
CA SER A 287 -2.91 -5.64 -12.70
C SER A 287 -2.80 -6.86 -13.60
N ARG A 288 -1.61 -7.01 -14.18
CA ARG A 288 -1.20 -8.20 -14.93
C ARG A 288 -0.23 -8.99 -14.10
N VAL A 289 -0.51 -10.27 -13.87
CA VAL A 289 0.29 -11.09 -12.96
C VAL A 289 0.65 -12.41 -13.61
N LEU A 290 1.89 -12.86 -13.38
CA LEU A 290 2.42 -14.11 -13.91
C LEU A 290 3.19 -14.86 -12.82
N GLN A 291 2.95 -16.17 -12.72
CA GLN A 291 3.70 -17.07 -11.84
C GLN A 291 4.94 -17.63 -12.54
N GLY A 292 6.00 -17.87 -11.77
CA GLY A 292 7.25 -18.49 -12.23
C GLY A 292 8.21 -17.56 -12.97
N VAL A 293 8.04 -16.24 -12.85
CA VAL A 293 8.90 -15.23 -13.47
C VAL A 293 9.36 -14.20 -12.45
N ASP A 294 10.53 -13.61 -12.67
CA ASP A 294 11.07 -12.51 -11.86
C ASP A 294 10.53 -11.14 -12.34
N GLU A 295 10.12 -11.03 -13.60
CA GLU A 295 9.60 -9.77 -14.18
C GLU A 295 8.57 -10.04 -15.30
N VAL A 296 7.62 -9.11 -15.47
CA VAL A 296 6.66 -9.10 -16.59
C VAL A 296 7.18 -8.17 -17.70
N ASN A 297 7.61 -8.76 -18.82
CA ASN A 297 8.18 -8.08 -19.98
C ASN A 297 7.34 -8.35 -21.24
N GLU A 298 7.58 -7.61 -22.34
CA GLU A 298 6.76 -7.76 -23.56
C GLU A 298 6.69 -9.19 -24.11
N GLY A 299 7.75 -9.99 -23.93
CA GLY A 299 7.81 -11.39 -24.38
C GLY A 299 6.96 -12.38 -23.57
N ASN A 300 6.59 -12.05 -22.32
CA ASN A 300 5.79 -12.93 -21.44
C ASN A 300 4.43 -12.33 -21.04
N ARG A 301 4.18 -11.06 -21.36
CA ARG A 301 2.95 -10.31 -21.08
C ARG A 301 1.68 -10.97 -21.62
N SER A 302 1.76 -11.70 -22.74
CA SER A 302 0.62 -12.43 -23.32
C SER A 302 0.12 -13.59 -22.46
N ARG A 303 0.95 -14.09 -21.53
CA ARG A 303 0.62 -15.19 -20.61
C ARG A 303 0.12 -14.70 -19.25
N ALA A 304 0.16 -13.39 -18.99
CA ALA A 304 -0.23 -12.82 -17.71
C ALA A 304 -1.75 -12.83 -17.54
N ILE A 305 -2.19 -13.03 -16.31
CA ILE A 305 -3.60 -13.00 -15.91
C ILE A 305 -3.94 -11.56 -15.51
N ASN A 306 -5.02 -11.01 -16.08
CA ASN A 306 -5.54 -9.70 -15.69
C ASN A 306 -6.42 -9.86 -14.44
N ILE A 307 -6.06 -9.15 -13.37
CA ILE A 307 -6.80 -9.09 -12.11
C ILE A 307 -7.24 -7.63 -11.89
N LYS A 308 -8.48 -7.45 -11.48
CA LYS A 308 -9.02 -6.13 -11.14
C LYS A 308 -9.26 -6.04 -9.64
N GLY A 309 -9.06 -4.86 -9.08
CA GLY A 309 -9.32 -4.59 -7.67
C GLY A 309 -9.68 -3.14 -7.43
N ASP A 310 -10.46 -2.89 -6.39
CA ASP A 310 -10.85 -1.54 -5.97
C ASP A 310 -9.87 -1.07 -4.89
N GLY A 311 -8.92 -0.21 -5.26
CA GLY A 311 -7.83 0.29 -4.41
C GLY A 311 -6.78 -0.75 -3.99
N VAL A 312 -7.14 -2.03 -3.91
CA VAL A 312 -6.25 -3.14 -3.54
C VAL A 312 -6.51 -4.33 -4.47
N ILE A 313 -5.43 -4.97 -4.92
CA ILE A 313 -5.46 -6.20 -5.71
C ILE A 313 -5.16 -7.38 -4.79
N ASN A 314 -6.08 -8.35 -4.72
CA ASN A 314 -5.88 -9.60 -4.01
C ASN A 314 -5.39 -10.67 -4.99
N LEU A 315 -4.30 -11.36 -4.65
CA LEU A 315 -3.71 -12.40 -5.48
C LEU A 315 -3.95 -13.77 -4.85
N GLU A 316 -4.47 -14.70 -5.66
CA GLU A 316 -4.70 -16.08 -5.28
C GLU A 316 -4.12 -17.00 -6.35
N PHE A 317 -3.25 -17.93 -5.93
CA PHE A 317 -2.56 -18.85 -6.82
C PHE A 317 -2.74 -20.30 -6.36
N PRO A 318 -3.01 -21.26 -7.26
CA PRO A 318 -3.02 -22.67 -6.91
C PRO A 318 -1.58 -23.16 -6.63
N THR A 319 -1.36 -23.82 -5.50
CA THR A 319 -0.03 -24.29 -5.05
C THR A 319 0.13 -25.81 -5.22
N ASN A 320 0.44 -26.26 -6.43
CA ASN A 320 0.55 -27.69 -6.76
C ASN A 320 1.97 -28.26 -6.71
N ALA A 321 3.00 -27.40 -6.76
CA ALA A 321 4.40 -27.80 -6.77
C ALA A 321 5.11 -27.34 -5.49
N GLU A 322 5.86 -28.25 -4.88
CA GLU A 322 6.68 -27.96 -3.70
C GLU A 322 7.88 -27.08 -4.02
N GLY A 323 8.36 -26.34 -3.02
CA GLY A 323 9.56 -25.49 -3.11
C GLY A 323 9.26 -24.00 -3.24
N PRO A 324 10.29 -23.19 -3.53
CA PRO A 324 10.14 -21.75 -3.73
C PRO A 324 9.34 -21.45 -5.02
N GLN A 325 8.33 -20.62 -4.89
CA GLN A 325 7.47 -20.14 -5.96
C GLN A 325 7.61 -18.63 -6.06
N LYS A 326 7.85 -18.14 -7.27
CA LYS A 326 7.98 -16.72 -7.56
C LYS A 326 6.80 -16.22 -8.37
N PHE A 327 6.49 -14.94 -8.25
CA PHE A 327 5.53 -14.26 -9.11
C PHE A 327 5.96 -12.82 -9.34
N ALA A 328 5.58 -12.28 -10.49
CA ALA A 328 5.75 -10.86 -10.79
C ALA A 328 4.48 -10.31 -11.46
N GLY A 329 4.27 -9.01 -11.33
CA GLY A 329 3.15 -8.32 -11.93
C GLY A 329 3.41 -6.84 -12.20
N GLU A 330 2.51 -6.21 -12.92
CA GLU A 330 2.50 -4.75 -13.17
C GLU A 330 1.12 -4.19 -12.85
N ILE A 331 1.06 -3.16 -11.99
CA ILE A 331 -0.16 -2.36 -11.78
C ILE A 331 -0.20 -1.28 -12.85
N ILE A 332 -1.34 -1.19 -13.55
CA ILE A 332 -1.57 -0.21 -14.61
C ILE A 332 -2.46 0.89 -14.03
N MET A 333 -1.92 2.11 -13.95
CA MET A 333 -2.64 3.29 -13.48
C MET A 333 -2.62 4.39 -14.52
N ARG A 334 -3.72 5.15 -14.63
CA ARG A 334 -3.73 6.37 -15.43
C ARG A 334 -3.36 7.55 -14.53
N ASP A 335 -2.35 8.31 -14.93
CA ASP A 335 -1.98 9.53 -14.23
C ASP A 335 -3.10 10.58 -14.40
N PRO A 336 -3.67 11.14 -13.31
CA PRO A 336 -4.73 12.14 -13.39
C PRO A 336 -4.24 13.50 -13.92
N VAL A 337 -2.93 13.76 -13.91
CA VAL A 337 -2.33 15.02 -14.38
C VAL A 337 -2.08 14.98 -15.89
N THR A 338 -1.45 13.92 -16.39
CA THR A 338 -1.02 13.80 -17.80
C THR A 338 -1.97 12.97 -18.64
N GLY A 339 -2.83 12.16 -18.02
CA GLY A 339 -3.69 11.19 -18.71
C GLY A 339 -2.93 9.98 -19.27
N GLU A 340 -1.60 9.92 -19.07
CA GLU A 340 -0.76 8.81 -19.53
C GLU A 340 -0.97 7.57 -18.67
N ILE A 341 -0.80 6.40 -19.29
CA ILE A 341 -0.82 5.12 -18.60
C ILE A 341 0.58 4.86 -18.04
N LYS A 342 0.68 4.80 -16.72
CA LYS A 342 1.91 4.48 -16.00
C LYS A 342 1.81 3.10 -15.38
N THR A 343 2.86 2.31 -15.54
CA THR A 343 2.95 0.95 -15.03
C THR A 343 3.91 0.88 -13.85
N TYR A 344 3.49 0.19 -12.78
CA TYR A 344 4.28 -0.03 -11.58
C TYR A 344 4.55 -1.53 -11.41
N PRO A 345 5.78 -2.01 -11.67
CA PRO A 345 6.12 -3.41 -11.50
C PRO A 345 6.22 -3.79 -10.02
N TYR A 346 5.92 -5.04 -9.71
CA TYR A 346 6.12 -5.65 -8.40
C TYR A 346 6.44 -7.14 -8.55
N ASP A 347 7.17 -7.69 -7.59
CA ASP A 347 7.52 -9.11 -7.52
C ASP A 347 7.40 -9.64 -6.09
N GLY A 348 7.37 -10.97 -5.96
CA GLY A 348 7.34 -11.64 -4.67
C GLY A 348 7.67 -13.12 -4.77
N GLU A 349 8.05 -13.69 -3.63
CA GLU A 349 8.39 -15.10 -3.47
C GLU A 349 7.65 -15.69 -2.26
N TYR A 350 7.21 -16.94 -2.40
CA TYR A 350 6.61 -17.72 -1.31
C TYR A 350 7.06 -19.18 -1.40
N ILE A 351 7.07 -19.90 -0.28
CA ILE A 351 7.51 -21.31 -0.23
C ILE A 351 6.29 -22.21 -0.02
N VAL A 352 6.15 -23.21 -0.87
CA VAL A 352 5.15 -24.28 -0.73
C VAL A 352 5.82 -25.49 -0.10
N ALA A 353 5.42 -25.85 1.12
CA ALA A 353 5.93 -27.03 1.82
C ALA A 353 4.83 -28.09 1.92
N PRO A 354 5.15 -29.39 1.77
CA PRO A 354 4.18 -30.44 2.02
C PRO A 354 3.76 -30.44 3.50
N PRO A 355 2.50 -30.79 3.81
CA PRO A 355 2.06 -30.96 5.19
C PRO A 355 2.92 -32.04 5.88
N ALA A 356 3.63 -31.66 6.94
CA ALA A 356 4.50 -32.59 7.66
C ALA A 356 3.87 -33.00 8.99
N LEU A 357 3.57 -34.30 9.12
CA LEU A 357 3.19 -34.92 10.39
C LEU A 357 4.21 -36.00 10.73
N THR A 358 4.98 -35.79 11.80
CA THR A 358 5.96 -36.77 12.27
C THR A 358 5.34 -37.63 13.38
N VAL A 359 4.89 -38.84 13.04
CA VAL A 359 4.48 -39.85 14.03
C VAL A 359 5.61 -40.86 14.18
N ALA A 360 6.38 -40.75 15.26
CA ALA A 360 7.50 -41.62 15.54
C ALA A 360 7.26 -42.48 16.80
N PRO A 361 7.23 -43.82 16.69
CA PRO A 361 7.14 -44.69 17.85
C PRO A 361 8.42 -44.63 18.70
N LEU A 362 8.33 -44.00 19.89
CA LEU A 362 9.49 -43.75 20.76
C LEU A 362 10.24 -45.03 21.20
N LYS A 363 9.54 -46.16 21.32
CA LYS A 363 10.18 -47.45 21.68
C LYS A 363 10.76 -48.22 20.50
N MET A 364 10.54 -47.77 19.27
CA MET A 364 11.06 -48.40 18.04
C MET A 364 12.26 -47.66 17.45
N ASN A 365 12.83 -46.67 18.15
CA ASN A 365 14.09 -46.01 17.75
C ASN A 365 15.30 -46.94 17.94
N VAL A 366 15.32 -48.06 17.24
CA VAL A 366 16.33 -49.11 17.33
C VAL A 366 16.92 -49.36 15.95
N LEU A 367 18.26 -49.44 15.89
CA LEU A 367 18.99 -49.89 14.72
C LEU A 367 19.65 -51.23 15.05
N TYR A 368 19.47 -52.21 14.17
CA TYR A 368 20.02 -53.55 14.33
C TYR A 368 21.40 -53.67 13.66
N ILE A 369 22.33 -54.31 14.35
CA ILE A 369 23.67 -54.61 13.85
C ILE A 369 23.59 -55.74 12.82
N GLY A 370 24.31 -55.62 11.70
CA GLY A 370 24.45 -56.66 10.68
C GLY A 370 23.34 -56.68 9.62
N VAL A 371 22.37 -55.76 9.70
CA VAL A 371 21.28 -55.62 8.72
C VAL A 371 21.19 -54.19 8.18
N ASP A 372 20.55 -54.03 7.04
CA ASP A 372 20.29 -52.74 6.40
C ASP A 372 19.03 -52.12 7.05
N ASN A 373 19.19 -51.04 7.80
CA ASN A 373 18.09 -50.38 8.52
C ASN A 373 17.55 -49.19 7.70
N PRO A 374 16.34 -49.26 7.14
CA PRO A 374 15.76 -48.14 6.40
C PRO A 374 15.34 -47.02 7.36
N VAL A 375 15.66 -45.77 7.01
CA VAL A 375 15.30 -44.57 7.76
C VAL A 375 14.86 -43.46 6.80
N SER A 376 13.74 -42.81 7.11
CA SER A 376 13.27 -41.65 6.35
C SER A 376 13.76 -40.36 7.00
N ILE A 377 14.40 -39.51 6.21
CA ILE A 377 14.96 -38.22 6.68
C ILE A 377 14.44 -37.13 5.76
N SER A 378 13.57 -36.29 6.31
CA SER A 378 12.98 -35.14 5.63
C SER A 378 12.97 -33.92 6.54
N SER A 379 12.88 -32.74 5.94
CA SER A 379 12.72 -31.48 6.66
C SER A 379 11.66 -30.65 5.94
N PRO A 380 10.62 -30.17 6.64
CA PRO A 380 9.57 -29.37 5.99
C PRO A 380 10.16 -28.11 5.36
N GLY A 381 9.79 -27.83 4.11
CA GLY A 381 10.23 -26.64 3.38
C GLY A 381 11.63 -26.74 2.76
N LEU A 382 12.32 -27.89 2.84
CA LEU A 382 13.60 -28.11 2.17
C LEU A 382 13.52 -29.29 1.20
N PRO A 383 14.01 -29.13 -0.05
CA PRO A 383 14.11 -30.24 -0.98
C PRO A 383 15.14 -31.25 -0.45
N GLN A 384 14.88 -32.54 -0.66
CA GLN A 384 15.71 -33.63 -0.16
C GLN A 384 17.17 -33.55 -0.66
N GLU A 385 17.39 -32.93 -1.82
CA GLU A 385 18.70 -32.71 -2.41
C GLU A 385 19.56 -31.69 -1.67
N LYS A 386 18.96 -30.80 -0.87
CA LYS A 386 19.70 -29.85 -0.02
C LYS A 386 19.99 -30.41 1.37
N ILE A 387 19.38 -31.54 1.73
CA ILE A 387 19.59 -32.20 3.02
C ILE A 387 20.87 -33.06 2.93
N ARG A 388 21.76 -32.88 3.90
CA ARG A 388 23.00 -33.63 4.08
C ARG A 388 22.94 -34.35 5.42
N PRO A 389 22.42 -35.59 5.46
CA PRO A 389 22.40 -36.36 6.69
C PRO A 389 23.75 -37.03 6.94
N VAL A 390 24.11 -37.14 8.21
CA VAL A 390 25.31 -37.80 8.70
C VAL A 390 24.96 -38.67 9.90
N ILE A 391 25.68 -39.77 10.08
CA ILE A 391 25.53 -40.67 11.22
C ILE A 391 26.82 -40.74 12.03
N SER A 392 26.69 -40.80 13.35
CA SER A 392 27.84 -40.90 14.25
C SER A 392 28.57 -42.24 14.17
N THR A 393 27.84 -43.33 13.89
CA THR A 393 28.35 -44.70 13.92
C THR A 393 27.72 -45.53 12.81
N GLY A 394 28.56 -46.19 12.00
CA GLY A 394 28.12 -46.99 10.85
C GLY A 394 28.22 -46.21 9.54
N ILE A 395 27.51 -46.69 8.52
CA ILE A 395 27.49 -46.12 7.18
C ILE A 395 26.04 -45.73 6.86
N LEU A 396 25.85 -44.48 6.46
CA LEU A 396 24.60 -43.98 5.92
C LEU A 396 24.72 -43.88 4.41
N LYS A 397 23.85 -44.58 3.68
CA LYS A 397 23.80 -44.56 2.20
C LYS A 397 22.37 -44.28 1.74
N ARG A 398 22.21 -43.73 0.55
CA ARG A 398 20.88 -43.60 -0.07
C ARG A 398 20.41 -44.99 -0.52
N ASP A 399 19.14 -45.29 -0.31
CA ASP A 399 18.56 -46.53 -0.81
C ASP A 399 18.48 -46.46 -2.35
N PRO A 400 19.06 -47.42 -3.10
CA PRO A 400 18.91 -47.44 -4.56
C PRO A 400 17.48 -47.76 -5.03
N LYS A 401 16.61 -48.29 -4.16
CA LYS A 401 15.23 -48.72 -4.50
C LYS A 401 14.16 -47.74 -4.03
N SER A 402 14.48 -46.79 -3.16
CA SER A 402 13.52 -45.85 -2.57
C SER A 402 14.12 -44.45 -2.42
N HIS A 403 13.31 -43.47 -2.03
CA HIS A 403 13.80 -42.13 -1.68
C HIS A 403 14.30 -42.08 -0.23
N ASP A 404 14.37 -43.20 0.49
CA ASP A 404 14.81 -43.24 1.88
C ASP A 404 16.32 -43.50 1.99
N TRP A 405 16.81 -43.51 3.23
CA TRP A 405 18.20 -43.77 3.56
C TRP A 405 18.34 -45.14 4.23
N ILE A 406 19.49 -45.79 4.04
CA ILE A 406 19.83 -47.04 4.70
C ILE A 406 20.99 -46.79 5.65
N VAL A 407 20.80 -47.20 6.90
CA VAL A 407 21.84 -47.23 7.92
C VAL A 407 22.36 -48.65 8.07
N ARG A 408 23.67 -48.84 7.83
CA ARG A 408 24.39 -50.09 8.07
C ARG A 408 25.32 -49.96 9.26
N ILE A 409 25.16 -50.82 10.26
CA ILE A 409 26.06 -50.91 11.41
C ILE A 409 26.62 -52.32 11.45
N ASP A 410 27.91 -52.48 11.16
CA ASP A 410 28.55 -53.81 11.12
C ASP A 410 29.20 -54.20 12.46
N LYS A 411 29.53 -53.23 13.31
CA LYS A 411 30.19 -53.47 14.60
C LYS A 411 29.48 -52.72 15.72
N LYS A 412 29.52 -53.32 16.91
CA LYS A 412 28.99 -52.68 18.12
C LYS A 412 29.72 -51.35 18.36
N PRO A 413 28.99 -50.23 18.60
CA PRO A 413 29.59 -48.94 18.90
C PRO A 413 30.53 -49.01 20.11
N THR A 414 31.62 -48.24 20.08
CA THR A 414 32.54 -48.08 21.21
C THR A 414 31.88 -47.16 22.25
N GLY A 415 31.62 -47.66 23.46
CA GLY A 415 30.96 -46.91 24.53
C GLY A 415 29.46 -47.20 24.65
N LYS A 416 28.61 -46.15 24.72
CA LYS A 416 27.15 -46.31 24.80
C LYS A 416 26.62 -46.82 23.46
N ALA A 417 25.71 -47.80 23.48
CA ALA A 417 25.12 -48.40 22.29
C ALA A 417 24.06 -47.48 21.65
N ILE A 418 24.49 -46.30 21.20
CA ILE A 418 23.66 -45.25 20.61
C ILE A 418 24.32 -44.82 19.29
N ALA A 419 23.50 -44.60 18.27
CA ALA A 419 23.88 -43.98 17.01
C ALA A 419 23.02 -42.72 16.82
N THR A 420 23.67 -41.60 16.52
CA THR A 420 22.99 -40.32 16.31
C THR A 420 22.97 -40.01 14.83
N VAL A 421 21.77 -39.83 14.27
CA VAL A 421 21.57 -39.32 12.91
C VAL A 421 21.31 -37.83 13.02
N SER A 422 22.08 -37.01 12.33
CA SER A 422 21.88 -35.57 12.27
C SER A 422 21.86 -35.11 10.82
N ALA A 423 21.18 -34.01 10.55
CA ALA A 423 21.10 -33.46 9.20
C ALA A 423 21.46 -31.98 9.20
N THR A 424 22.20 -31.57 8.17
CA THR A 424 22.42 -30.18 7.84
C THR A 424 21.80 -29.85 6.49
N ALA A 425 21.51 -28.58 6.24
CA ALA A 425 21.18 -28.09 4.92
C ALA A 425 21.96 -26.83 4.61
N GLU A 426 22.21 -26.61 3.33
CA GLU A 426 22.83 -25.38 2.85
C GLU A 426 21.74 -24.44 2.33
N LEU A 427 21.64 -23.26 2.95
CA LEU A 427 20.73 -22.20 2.56
C LEU A 427 21.55 -20.91 2.43
N ASP A 428 21.55 -20.31 1.24
CA ASP A 428 22.25 -19.06 0.94
C ASP A 428 23.74 -19.08 1.33
N GLY A 429 24.43 -20.19 1.04
CA GLY A 429 25.85 -20.40 1.35
C GLY A 429 26.18 -20.61 2.83
N LYS A 430 25.17 -20.68 3.70
CA LYS A 430 25.33 -20.99 5.13
C LYS A 430 24.78 -22.38 5.44
N VAL A 431 25.56 -23.17 6.16
CA VAL A 431 25.15 -24.49 6.65
C VAL A 431 24.33 -24.30 7.92
N ILE A 432 23.06 -24.72 7.87
CA ILE A 432 22.14 -24.75 9.01
C ILE A 432 21.99 -26.19 9.53
N GLN A 433 21.94 -26.34 10.85
CA GLN A 433 21.71 -27.64 11.50
C GLN A 433 20.20 -27.86 11.65
N LEU A 434 19.67 -28.92 11.01
CA LEU A 434 18.23 -29.24 10.99
C LEU A 434 17.80 -30.02 12.24
N GLY A 435 18.75 -30.57 13.00
CA GLY A 435 18.52 -31.32 14.23
C GLY A 435 19.23 -32.67 14.23
N SER A 436 18.96 -33.45 15.27
CA SER A 436 19.51 -34.79 15.47
C SER A 436 18.50 -35.72 16.15
N SER A 437 18.56 -37.00 15.82
CA SER A 437 17.78 -38.07 16.43
C SER A 437 18.69 -39.20 16.89
N GLU A 438 18.47 -39.69 18.11
CA GLU A 438 19.24 -40.77 18.70
C GLU A 438 18.52 -42.12 18.55
N PHE A 439 19.26 -43.12 18.09
CA PHE A 439 18.81 -44.49 17.92
C PHE A 439 19.61 -45.42 18.82
N ARG A 440 18.91 -46.34 19.49
CA ARG A 440 19.56 -47.40 20.28
C ARG A 440 20.08 -48.47 19.34
N VAL A 441 21.34 -48.84 19.47
CA VAL A 441 21.94 -49.90 18.65
C VAL A 441 21.79 -51.22 19.37
N LYS A 442 21.04 -52.15 18.78
CA LYS A 442 20.82 -53.50 19.32
C LYS A 442 21.32 -54.56 18.35
N ARG A 443 21.57 -55.75 18.88
CA ARG A 443 21.75 -56.94 18.05
C ARG A 443 20.38 -57.46 17.66
N VAL A 444 20.29 -58.09 16.49
CA VAL A 444 19.11 -58.87 16.12
C VAL A 444 18.83 -59.91 17.21
N PRO A 445 17.56 -60.22 17.53
CA PRO A 445 17.19 -61.26 18.49
C PRO A 445 17.86 -62.60 18.17
N ASP A 446 17.89 -63.52 19.14
CA ASP A 446 18.38 -64.87 18.89
C ASP A 446 17.26 -65.68 18.20
N PRO A 447 17.57 -66.45 17.14
CA PRO A 447 16.59 -67.32 16.51
C PRO A 447 16.29 -68.52 17.42
N ILE A 448 15.19 -69.19 17.12
CA ILE A 448 14.79 -70.44 17.76
C ILE A 448 15.29 -71.60 16.89
N ALA A 449 16.05 -72.52 17.47
CA ALA A 449 16.45 -73.75 16.80
C ALA A 449 15.25 -74.71 16.73
N GLU A 450 14.95 -75.19 15.52
CA GLU A 450 13.88 -76.11 15.23
C GLU A 450 14.37 -77.31 14.41
N ILE A 451 13.73 -78.46 14.61
CA ILE A 451 13.89 -79.65 13.78
C ILE A 451 12.49 -80.04 13.31
N ALA A 452 12.28 -80.10 11.99
CA ALA A 452 10.96 -80.33 11.40
C ALA A 452 9.86 -79.34 11.88
N GLY A 453 10.25 -78.09 12.20
CA GLY A 453 9.33 -77.08 12.75
C GLY A 453 8.98 -77.27 14.22
N GLN A 454 9.72 -78.10 14.97
CA GLN A 454 9.48 -78.38 16.39
C GLN A 454 10.71 -78.06 17.24
N THR A 455 10.48 -77.46 18.40
CA THR A 455 11.50 -77.22 19.45
C THR A 455 11.49 -78.30 20.53
N GLY A 456 10.43 -79.09 20.60
CA GLY A 456 10.36 -80.26 21.46
C GLY A 456 9.02 -80.99 21.38
N GLY A 457 8.92 -82.12 22.08
CA GLY A 457 7.72 -82.94 22.12
C GLY A 457 7.82 -84.22 21.29
N SER A 458 6.68 -84.78 20.91
CA SER A 458 6.60 -86.11 20.28
C SER A 458 6.64 -86.03 18.76
N ILE A 459 7.59 -86.73 18.13
CA ILE A 459 7.83 -86.69 16.68
C ILE A 459 7.82 -88.08 16.05
N ASP A 460 7.29 -88.18 14.83
CA ASP A 460 7.35 -89.39 14.03
C ASP A 460 8.77 -89.67 13.55
N LYS A 461 9.25 -90.91 13.70
CA LYS A 461 10.62 -91.31 13.34
C LYS A 461 10.99 -90.92 11.89
N ASN A 462 10.08 -91.14 10.95
CA ASN A 462 10.30 -90.83 9.53
C ASN A 462 10.41 -89.32 9.27
N VAL A 463 9.66 -88.49 10.01
CA VAL A 463 9.71 -87.02 9.90
C VAL A 463 11.04 -86.50 10.43
N LEU A 464 11.49 -86.99 11.58
CA LEU A 464 12.79 -86.63 12.16
C LEU A 464 13.96 -86.99 11.22
N LEU A 465 13.92 -88.18 10.62
CA LEU A 465 14.92 -88.63 9.65
C LEU A 465 14.87 -87.85 8.33
N SER A 466 13.70 -87.34 7.94
CA SER A 466 13.53 -86.57 6.69
C SER A 466 13.97 -85.12 6.85
N ALA A 467 13.74 -84.51 8.02
CA ALA A 467 14.19 -83.16 8.31
C ALA A 467 15.73 -83.06 8.29
N ALA A 468 16.42 -84.07 8.82
CA ALA A 468 17.87 -84.31 8.75
C ALA A 468 18.79 -83.14 9.17
N ALA A 469 18.25 -82.02 9.64
CA ALA A 469 18.99 -80.82 9.97
C ALA A 469 18.27 -79.99 11.03
N ILE A 470 19.05 -79.18 11.73
CA ILE A 470 18.59 -78.13 12.64
C ILE A 470 18.51 -76.84 11.84
N ILE A 471 17.35 -76.19 11.85
CA ILE A 471 17.11 -74.93 11.14
C ILE A 471 16.83 -73.84 12.18
N PRO A 472 17.60 -72.74 12.20
CA PRO A 472 17.28 -71.59 13.03
C PRO A 472 16.15 -70.81 12.35
N ASN A 473 15.03 -70.66 13.06
CA ASN A 473 13.87 -69.91 12.63
C ASN A 473 13.68 -68.66 13.49
N MET A 474 13.17 -67.59 12.91
CA MET A 474 12.86 -66.36 13.64
C MET A 474 11.47 -65.88 13.26
N GLU A 475 10.50 -66.25 14.08
CA GLU A 475 9.12 -65.78 13.95
C GLU A 475 9.04 -64.29 14.34
N ASP A 476 8.18 -63.53 13.68
CA ASP A 476 7.89 -62.12 13.95
C ASP A 476 9.07 -61.12 13.85
N PHE A 477 10.10 -61.40 13.03
CA PHE A 477 11.18 -60.45 12.78
C PHE A 477 11.10 -59.78 11.41
N ASN A 478 11.05 -58.45 11.40
CA ASN A 478 10.77 -57.64 10.22
C ASN A 478 11.97 -57.46 9.25
N PHE A 479 13.08 -58.19 9.43
CA PHE A 479 14.25 -58.10 8.57
C PHE A 479 14.58 -59.45 7.97
N ASP A 480 14.84 -59.45 6.66
CA ASP A 480 15.30 -60.63 5.93
C ASP A 480 16.76 -60.92 6.28
N LEU A 481 16.99 -61.96 7.10
CA LEU A 481 18.33 -62.42 7.45
C LEU A 481 18.35 -63.92 7.72
N TYR A 482 19.54 -64.50 7.60
CA TYR A 482 19.76 -65.92 7.79
C TYR A 482 20.80 -66.17 8.87
N PHE A 483 20.49 -67.13 9.75
CA PHE A 483 21.41 -67.67 10.73
C PHE A 483 21.94 -69.02 10.26
N ILE A 484 23.21 -69.31 10.53
CA ILE A 484 23.83 -70.56 10.13
C ILE A 484 24.25 -71.33 11.39
N VAL A 485 23.67 -72.52 11.59
CA VAL A 485 24.08 -73.40 12.69
C VAL A 485 25.47 -73.97 12.39
N THR A 486 26.40 -73.73 13.31
CA THR A 486 27.82 -74.06 13.20
C THR A 486 28.18 -75.37 13.90
N SER A 487 27.52 -75.69 15.01
CA SER A 487 27.72 -76.95 15.74
C SER A 487 26.58 -77.25 16.70
N TYR A 488 26.43 -78.51 17.11
CA TYR A 488 25.51 -78.92 18.18
C TYR A 488 26.01 -80.20 18.87
N THR A 489 25.49 -80.49 20.05
CA THR A 489 25.71 -81.75 20.78
C THR A 489 24.45 -82.60 20.69
N PHE A 490 24.54 -83.77 20.07
CA PHE A 490 23.48 -84.78 20.08
C PHE A 490 23.65 -85.70 21.28
N GLY A 491 22.56 -85.97 21.99
CA GLY A 491 22.54 -86.86 23.14
C GLY A 491 21.35 -87.81 23.10
N THR A 492 21.56 -89.05 23.50
CA THR A 492 20.49 -90.03 23.73
C THR A 492 20.86 -90.92 24.91
N ILE A 493 19.85 -91.51 25.55
CA ILE A 493 20.05 -92.53 26.59
C ILE A 493 20.02 -93.91 25.95
N VAL A 494 21.09 -94.69 26.10
CA VAL A 494 21.17 -96.08 25.64
C VAL A 494 21.68 -96.92 26.80
N ASN A 495 20.93 -97.97 27.17
CA ASN A 495 21.26 -98.87 28.28
C ASN A 495 21.50 -98.17 29.64
N GLY A 496 20.89 -97.01 29.85
CA GLY A 496 21.00 -96.23 31.10
C GLY A 496 22.06 -95.13 31.08
N ASP A 497 22.96 -95.12 30.10
CA ASP A 497 24.03 -94.11 29.98
C ASP A 497 23.68 -93.03 28.95
N TYR A 498 24.03 -91.77 29.25
CA TYR A 498 23.92 -90.64 28.33
C TYR A 498 25.12 -90.63 27.37
N LEU A 499 24.85 -90.68 26.07
CA LEU A 499 25.88 -90.71 25.03
C LEU A 499 25.90 -89.37 24.26
N PRO A 500 26.75 -88.40 24.67
CA PRO A 500 26.89 -87.14 23.95
C PRO A 500 27.80 -87.29 22.73
N LYS A 501 27.44 -86.61 21.63
CA LYS A 501 28.17 -86.54 20.37
C LYS A 501 28.19 -85.12 19.85
N ASN A 502 29.39 -84.52 19.79
CA ASN A 502 29.57 -83.18 19.25
C ASN A 502 29.66 -83.24 17.72
N ILE A 503 28.85 -82.43 17.05
CA ILE A 503 28.71 -82.40 15.60
C ILE A 503 28.98 -81.00 15.09
N LYS A 504 29.69 -80.92 13.96
CA LYS A 504 29.94 -79.68 13.23
C LYS A 504 28.97 -79.57 12.07
N GLY A 505 28.43 -78.38 11.86
CA GLY A 505 27.38 -78.09 10.90
C GLY A 505 25.97 -78.29 11.46
N ASN A 506 24.97 -78.09 10.61
CA ASN A 506 23.56 -78.14 10.94
C ASN A 506 22.89 -79.47 10.57
N VAL A 507 23.54 -80.31 9.76
CA VAL A 507 23.01 -81.58 9.24
C VAL A 507 23.42 -82.75 10.14
N PHE A 508 22.55 -83.76 10.22
CA PHE A 508 22.79 -84.99 10.97
C PHE A 508 23.90 -85.84 10.33
N THR A 509 24.83 -86.32 11.17
CA THR A 509 25.84 -87.28 10.71
C THR A 509 25.23 -88.67 10.51
N PRO A 510 25.87 -89.56 9.73
CA PRO A 510 25.41 -90.94 9.57
C PRO A 510 25.28 -91.68 10.91
N GLU A 511 26.17 -91.40 11.88
CA GLU A 511 26.11 -91.97 13.22
C GLU A 511 24.81 -91.59 13.95
N VAL A 512 24.47 -90.29 13.97
CA VAL A 512 23.22 -89.81 14.58
C VAL A 512 22.00 -90.36 13.87
N THR A 513 22.04 -90.38 12.54
CA THR A 513 20.97 -90.93 11.71
C THR A 513 20.72 -92.41 12.05
N ASN A 514 21.78 -93.19 12.25
CA ASN A 514 21.68 -94.59 12.66
C ASN A 514 21.15 -94.75 14.09
N MET A 515 21.56 -93.89 15.03
CA MET A 515 21.03 -93.88 16.40
C MET A 515 19.53 -93.55 16.43
N ILE A 516 19.07 -92.62 15.59
CA ILE A 516 17.64 -92.29 15.46
C ILE A 516 16.86 -93.45 14.80
N LYS A 517 17.40 -94.08 13.74
CA LYS A 517 16.79 -95.24 13.07
C LYS A 517 16.56 -96.39 14.05
N ASN A 518 17.59 -96.72 14.84
CA ASN A 518 17.57 -97.79 15.83
C ASN A 518 16.86 -97.41 17.14
N GLY A 519 16.38 -96.16 17.27
CA GLY A 519 15.69 -95.70 18.45
C GLY A 519 14.36 -96.43 18.70
N LYS A 520 14.06 -96.73 19.96
CA LYS A 520 12.78 -97.33 20.38
C LYS A 520 11.70 -96.26 20.51
N SER A 521 10.42 -96.65 20.45
CA SER A 521 9.30 -95.74 20.79
C SER A 521 9.51 -95.19 22.21
N LYS A 522 9.16 -93.92 22.41
CA LYS A 522 9.37 -93.11 23.62
C LYS A 522 10.83 -92.82 23.98
N GLN A 523 11.78 -93.12 23.10
CA GLN A 523 13.17 -92.73 23.29
C GLN A 523 13.32 -91.22 23.06
N LYS A 524 14.05 -90.57 23.97
CA LYS A 524 14.33 -89.13 23.92
C LYS A 524 15.68 -88.85 23.28
N PHE A 525 15.67 -87.87 22.37
CA PHE A 525 16.84 -87.30 21.72
C PHE A 525 16.98 -85.84 22.14
N PHE A 526 18.17 -85.51 22.62
CA PHE A 526 18.54 -84.19 23.09
C PHE A 526 19.49 -83.56 22.06
N PHE A 527 19.14 -82.38 21.59
CA PHE A 527 20.01 -81.56 20.75
C PHE A 527 20.37 -80.33 21.58
N GLU A 528 21.56 -80.36 22.18
CA GLU A 528 22.06 -79.42 23.17
C GLU A 528 23.21 -78.59 22.59
N ASN A 529 23.58 -77.50 23.28
CA ASN A 529 24.71 -76.63 22.90
C ASN A 529 24.70 -76.21 21.42
N ILE A 530 23.53 -75.96 20.84
CA ILE A 530 23.38 -75.56 19.45
C ILE A 530 23.99 -74.18 19.28
N GLN A 531 25.05 -74.06 18.48
CA GLN A 531 25.75 -72.81 18.19
C GLN A 531 25.36 -72.31 16.81
N SER A 532 24.97 -71.05 16.69
CA SER A 532 24.59 -70.42 15.43
C SER A 532 25.33 -69.10 15.22
N GLN A 533 25.74 -68.84 13.98
CA GLN A 533 26.38 -67.59 13.58
C GLN A 533 25.34 -66.67 12.94
N GLY A 534 25.24 -65.45 13.47
CA GLY A 534 24.38 -64.40 12.94
C GLY A 534 25.07 -63.52 11.88
N PRO A 535 24.30 -62.64 11.21
CA PRO A 535 24.84 -61.69 10.22
C PRO A 535 25.79 -60.64 10.82
N ASP A 536 25.79 -60.48 12.15
CA ASP A 536 26.78 -59.68 12.90
C ASP A 536 28.13 -60.41 13.11
N GLY A 537 28.29 -61.62 12.56
CA GLY A 537 29.49 -62.44 12.64
C GLY A 537 29.70 -63.16 13.97
N THR A 538 28.80 -62.96 14.93
CA THR A 538 28.92 -63.52 16.28
C THR A 538 28.32 -64.93 16.38
N ILE A 539 28.94 -65.78 17.19
CA ILE A 539 28.44 -67.12 17.52
C ILE A 539 27.57 -67.04 18.78
N ARG A 540 26.42 -67.71 18.76
CA ARG A 540 25.41 -67.67 19.83
C ARG A 540 24.90 -69.07 20.13
N ALA A 541 24.67 -69.34 21.42
CA ALA A 541 23.99 -70.56 21.84
C ALA A 541 22.47 -70.37 21.68
N LEU A 542 21.82 -71.31 21.00
CA LEU A 542 20.36 -71.35 20.81
C LEU A 542 19.70 -72.26 21.85
N ASN A 543 18.36 -72.27 21.88
CA ASN A 543 17.59 -73.18 22.71
C ASN A 543 17.92 -74.65 22.37
N PRO A 544 17.95 -75.56 23.37
CA PRO A 544 18.02 -76.99 23.09
C PRO A 544 16.71 -77.46 22.43
N VAL A 545 16.82 -78.54 21.65
CA VAL A 545 15.68 -79.21 21.02
C VAL A 545 15.54 -80.62 21.61
N ASN A 546 14.41 -80.93 22.23
CA ASN A 546 14.20 -82.17 22.96
C ASN A 546 13.03 -82.95 22.37
N LEU A 547 13.33 -84.01 21.61
CA LEU A 547 12.34 -84.76 20.85
C LEU A 547 12.19 -86.19 21.39
N GLU A 548 10.95 -86.66 21.46
CA GLU A 548 10.60 -88.02 21.87
C GLU A 548 9.98 -88.76 20.69
N LEU A 549 10.47 -89.95 20.36
CA LEU A 549 9.86 -90.76 19.30
C LEU A 549 8.45 -91.22 19.69
N LYS A 550 7.49 -91.05 18.79
CA LYS A 550 6.17 -91.68 18.89
C LYS A 550 6.25 -93.20 18.96
#